data_AF-A0A1Y1R876-F1
#
_entry.id   AF-A0A1Y1R876-F1
#
_cell.length_a   1.000
_cell.length_b   1.000
_cell.length_c   1.000
_cell.angle_alpha   90.00
_cell.angle_beta   90.00
_cell.angle_gamma   90.00
#
_symmetry.space_group_name_H-M   'P 1'
#
loop_
_entity.id
_entity.type
_entity.pdbx_description
1 polymer ?
#
loop_
_entity_poly.entity_id
_entity_poly.type
_entity_poly.pdbx_seq_one_letter_code
_entity_poly.pdbx_strand_id
1 'polypeptide(L)'
;MTDVFSAMTESVLASLGQSLTVLRKDGNSESVTGILSRNVTPVGSLEAVMQSMTTVALDRQIRLERSDQVISGSESWRVDRRLNDDGYLTTWNLHAADH
;
A
#
# COMPACT_ATOMS: atom_id res chain seq x y z
N MET A 1 2.23 27.31 -7.20
CA MET A 1 0.97 27.30 -6.44
C MET A 1 0.77 25.86 -6.03
N THR A 2 1.08 25.51 -4.77
CA THR A 2 0.96 24.14 -4.28
C THR A 2 -0.53 23.82 -4.18
N ASP A 3 -0.96 22.78 -4.88
CA ASP A 3 -2.35 22.32 -4.87
C ASP A 3 -2.74 21.98 -3.41
N VAL A 4 -3.83 22.57 -2.91
CA VAL A 4 -4.30 22.39 -1.52
C VAL A 4 -4.48 20.90 -1.19
N PHE A 5 -4.83 20.10 -2.19
CA PHE A 5 -4.99 18.67 -2.03
C PHE A 5 -3.66 17.92 -1.91
N SER A 6 -2.58 18.39 -2.57
CA SER A 6 -1.23 17.85 -2.38
C SER A 6 -0.75 18.06 -0.94
N ALA A 7 -1.03 19.24 -0.37
CA ALA A 7 -0.69 19.53 1.02
C ALA A 7 -1.49 18.65 2.01
N MET A 8 -2.73 18.27 1.66
CA MET A 8 -3.51 17.31 2.43
C MET A 8 -2.93 15.90 2.35
N THR A 9 -2.53 15.43 1.18
CA THR A 9 -1.87 14.12 1.01
C THR A 9 -0.59 14.04 1.83
N GLU A 10 0.26 15.07 1.76
CA GLU A 10 1.47 15.17 2.56
C GLU A 10 1.15 15.14 4.06
N SER A 11 0.12 15.86 4.50
CA SER A 11 -0.30 15.88 5.90
C SER A 11 -0.83 14.51 6.37
N VAL A 12 -1.60 13.80 5.54
CA VAL A 12 -2.12 12.46 5.85
C VAL A 12 -0.98 11.46 5.94
N LEU A 13 -0.05 11.45 4.98
CA LEU A 13 1.13 10.59 5.00
C LEU A 13 2.06 10.93 6.16
N ALA A 14 2.22 12.21 6.51
CA ALA A 14 3.01 12.63 7.67
C ALA A 14 2.37 12.19 9.00
N SER A 15 1.04 12.15 9.09
CA SER A 15 0.33 11.80 10.33
C SER A 15 0.11 10.30 10.52
N LEU A 16 -0.16 9.56 9.45
CA LEU A 16 -0.58 8.15 9.50
C LEU A 16 0.41 7.22 8.78
N GLY A 17 1.29 7.77 7.96
CA GLY A 17 2.26 7.01 7.21
C GLY A 17 3.40 6.51 8.07
N GLN A 18 4.03 5.46 7.58
CA GLN A 18 5.25 4.89 8.12
C GLN A 18 6.27 4.71 7.00
N SER A 19 7.54 4.61 7.38
CA SER A 19 8.62 4.32 6.44
C SER A 19 8.52 2.87 5.96
N LEU A 20 8.42 2.69 4.66
CA LEU A 20 8.35 1.41 3.97
C LEU A 20 9.51 1.30 2.99
N THR A 21 10.06 0.11 2.82
CA THR A 21 10.99 -0.17 1.72
C THR A 21 10.24 -0.88 0.62
N VAL A 22 10.28 -0.34 -0.59
CA VAL A 22 9.79 -1.02 -1.79
C VAL A 22 10.99 -1.64 -2.49
N LEU A 23 10.99 -2.96 -2.63
CA LEU A 23 11.92 -3.70 -3.47
C LEU A 23 11.24 -4.03 -4.79
N ARG A 24 11.76 -3.44 -5.87
CA ARG A 24 11.29 -3.60 -7.23
C ARG A 24 11.77 -4.92 -7.82
N LYS A 25 11.07 -5.41 -8.85
CA LYS A 25 11.48 -6.62 -9.58
C LYS A 25 12.89 -6.58 -10.17
N ASP A 26 13.38 -5.40 -10.54
CA ASP A 26 14.72 -5.21 -11.07
C ASP A 26 15.80 -5.24 -9.98
N GLY A 27 15.42 -5.41 -8.71
CA GLY A 27 16.31 -5.43 -7.56
C GLY A 27 16.58 -4.05 -6.96
N ASN A 28 16.07 -2.98 -7.56
CA ASN A 28 16.18 -1.65 -6.99
C ASN A 28 15.31 -1.54 -5.74
N SER A 29 15.79 -0.83 -4.73
CA SER A 29 15.01 -0.53 -3.54
C SER A 29 14.92 0.96 -3.30
N GLU A 30 13.76 1.41 -2.82
CA GLU A 30 13.51 2.79 -2.46
C GLU A 30 12.73 2.88 -1.15
N SER A 31 13.02 3.90 -0.36
CA SER A 31 12.30 4.19 0.87
C SER A 31 11.14 5.13 0.56
N VAL A 32 9.93 4.74 0.95
CA VAL A 32 8.70 5.50 0.72
C VAL A 32 7.92 5.67 2.02
N THR A 33 7.14 6.73 2.11
CA THR A 33 6.16 6.87 3.19
C THR A 33 4.81 6.35 2.71
N GLY A 34 4.23 5.41 3.46
CA GLY A 34 2.96 4.81 3.12
C GLY A 34 2.17 4.38 4.34
N ILE A 35 0.87 4.18 4.15
CA ILE A 35 -0.03 3.72 5.21
C ILE A 35 -0.31 2.25 4.97
N LEU A 36 0.16 1.36 5.86
CA LEU A 36 -0.28 -0.04 5.85
C LEU A 36 -1.57 -0.16 6.65
N SER A 37 -2.53 -0.91 6.12
CA SER A 37 -3.79 -1.19 6.79
C SER A 37 -4.14 -2.66 6.64
N ARG A 38 -4.56 -3.29 7.74
CA ARG A 38 -5.07 -4.67 7.75
C ARG A 38 -6.56 -4.61 8.03
N ASN A 39 -7.36 -5.05 7.07
CA ASN A 39 -8.80 -5.06 7.17
C ASN A 39 -9.31 -6.49 7.11
N VAL A 40 -10.37 -6.78 7.86
CA VAL A 40 -11.11 -8.04 7.74
C VAL A 40 -12.31 -7.78 6.86
N THR A 41 -12.36 -8.43 5.70
CA THR A 41 -13.41 -8.23 4.70
C THR A 41 -14.13 -9.54 4.40
N PRO A 42 -15.46 -9.53 4.19
CA PRO A 42 -16.18 -10.72 3.73
C PRO A 42 -15.68 -11.18 2.36
N VAL A 43 -15.61 -12.50 2.14
CA VAL A 43 -15.26 -13.11 0.85
C VAL A 43 -16.45 -13.84 0.27
N GLY A 44 -16.87 -13.41 -0.92
CA GLY A 44 -17.96 -14.02 -1.67
C GLY A 44 -19.35 -13.55 -1.22
N SER A 45 -20.38 -14.18 -1.77
CA SER A 45 -21.79 -13.87 -1.48
C SER A 45 -22.32 -14.48 -0.18
N LEU A 46 -21.48 -15.23 0.53
CA LEU A 46 -21.80 -15.86 1.81
C LEU A 46 -21.02 -15.12 2.90
N GLU A 47 -21.73 -14.38 3.74
CA GLU A 47 -21.18 -13.56 4.83
C GLU A 47 -20.34 -14.35 5.87
N ALA A 48 -20.31 -15.68 5.77
CA ALA A 48 -19.65 -16.56 6.73
C ALA A 48 -18.12 -16.67 6.56
N VAL A 49 -17.55 -16.23 5.43
CA VAL A 49 -16.09 -16.31 5.21
C VAL A 49 -15.47 -14.93 5.30
N MET A 50 -14.63 -14.73 6.31
CA MET A 50 -13.86 -13.51 6.51
C MET A 50 -12.42 -13.72 6.02
N GLN A 51 -11.89 -12.77 5.27
CA GLN A 51 -10.48 -12.76 4.87
C GLN A 51 -9.79 -11.52 5.44
N SER A 52 -8.58 -11.74 5.96
CA SER A 52 -7.67 -10.65 6.27
C SER A 52 -7.03 -10.16 4.98
N MET A 53 -7.17 -8.87 4.70
CA MET A 53 -6.60 -8.18 3.55
C MET A 53 -5.63 -7.12 4.05
N THR A 54 -4.38 -7.19 3.60
CA THR A 54 -3.39 -6.14 3.85
C THR A 54 -3.39 -5.20 2.65
N THR A 55 -3.37 -3.90 2.92
CA THR A 55 -3.31 -2.87 1.88
C THR A 55 -2.22 -1.87 2.20
N VAL A 56 -1.69 -1.24 1.16
CA VAL A 56 -0.83 -0.07 1.28
C VAL A 56 -1.41 1.09 0.50
N ALA A 57 -1.52 2.25 1.12
CA ALA A 57 -1.80 3.52 0.45
C ALA A 57 -0.50 4.33 0.33
N LEU A 58 -0.20 4.77 -0.89
CA LEU A 58 0.98 5.56 -1.24
C LEU A 58 0.57 6.79 -2.01
N ASP A 59 1.44 7.80 -2.02
CA ASP A 59 1.33 8.92 -2.98
C ASP A 59 1.18 8.36 -4.41
N ARG A 60 0.26 8.92 -5.21
CA ARG A 60 -0.02 8.44 -6.56
C ARG A 60 1.20 8.46 -7.48
N GLN A 61 2.21 9.29 -7.19
CA GLN A 61 3.44 9.36 -7.96
C GLN A 61 4.26 8.08 -7.79
N ILE A 62 4.10 7.39 -6.67
CA ILE A 62 4.72 6.09 -6.41
C ILE A 62 3.87 5.00 -7.07
N ARG A 63 4.32 4.54 -8.23
CA ARG A 63 3.68 3.44 -8.96
C ARG A 63 4.27 2.13 -8.50
N LEU A 64 3.45 1.22 -8.00
CA LEU A 64 3.84 -0.17 -7.74
C LEU A 64 3.48 -1.07 -8.91
N GLU A 65 4.22 -2.15 -9.07
CA GLU A 65 3.87 -3.23 -9.97
C GLU A 65 3.54 -4.51 -9.21
N ARG A 66 2.71 -5.36 -9.82
CA ARG A 66 2.43 -6.70 -9.27
C ARG A 66 3.75 -7.44 -9.04
N SER A 67 3.89 -8.06 -7.87
CA SER A 67 5.08 -8.76 -7.39
C SER A 67 6.25 -7.89 -6.93
N ASP A 68 6.15 -6.56 -6.95
CA ASP A 68 7.02 -5.73 -6.12
C ASP A 68 6.83 -6.12 -4.65
N GLN A 69 7.87 -5.97 -3.84
CA GLN A 69 7.83 -6.29 -2.42
C GLN A 69 7.78 -5.01 -1.59
N VAL A 70 6.85 -4.95 -0.63
CA VAL A 70 6.74 -3.89 0.35
C VAL A 70 7.20 -4.44 1.69
N ILE A 71 8.12 -3.76 2.35
CA ILE A 71 8.76 -4.20 3.59
C ILE A 71 8.54 -3.13 4.66
N SER A 72 8.12 -3.55 5.85
CA SER A 72 7.95 -2.70 7.03
C SER A 72 8.53 -3.41 8.26
N GLY A 73 9.70 -2.98 8.72
CA GLY A 73 10.42 -3.65 9.80
C GLY A 73 10.77 -5.10 9.43
N SER A 74 10.26 -6.07 10.20
CA SER A 74 10.46 -7.50 9.97
C SER A 74 9.43 -8.15 9.05
N GLU A 75 8.39 -7.42 8.67
CA GLU A 75 7.30 -7.95 7.85
C GLU A 75 7.50 -7.56 6.39
N SER A 76 7.11 -8.47 5.48
CA SER A 76 7.14 -8.20 4.05
C SER A 76 5.94 -8.78 3.33
N TRP A 77 5.53 -8.09 2.28
CA TRP A 77 4.40 -8.44 1.45
C TRP A 77 4.76 -8.28 -0.02
N ARG A 78 4.07 -9.01 -0.87
CA ARG A 78 4.10 -8.80 -2.31
C ARG A 78 2.86 -8.05 -2.77
N VAL A 79 3.06 -7.14 -3.71
CA VAL A 79 1.99 -6.41 -4.37
C VAL A 79 1.20 -7.39 -5.25
N ASP A 80 -0.12 -7.42 -5.06
CA ASP A 80 -1.02 -8.24 -5.87
C ASP A 80 -1.65 -7.41 -6.99
N ARG A 81 -2.46 -6.41 -6.61
CA ARG A 81 -3.19 -5.56 -7.56
C ARG A 81 -3.49 -4.19 -7.01
N ARG A 82 -3.71 -3.23 -7.90
CA ARG A 82 -4.27 -1.93 -7.57
C ARG A 82 -5.74 -2.08 -7.16
N LEU A 83 -6.15 -1.42 -6.08
CA LEU A 83 -7.54 -1.41 -5.62
C LEU A 83 -8.25 -0.12 -5.99
N ASN A 84 -7.62 1.02 -5.74
CA ASN A 84 -8.20 2.33 -5.98
C ASN A 84 -7.13 3.38 -6.30
N ASP A 85 -7.57 4.46 -6.95
CA ASP A 85 -6.85 5.72 -7.16
C ASP A 85 -7.85 6.85 -6.92
N ASP A 86 -7.71 7.57 -5.81
CA ASP A 86 -8.58 8.71 -5.50
C ASP A 86 -8.07 10.03 -6.12
N GLY A 87 -7.03 9.96 -6.95
CA GLY A 87 -6.37 11.10 -7.56
C GLY A 87 -5.16 11.62 -6.77
N TYR A 88 -4.97 11.15 -5.53
CA TYR A 88 -3.93 11.62 -4.60
C TYR A 88 -3.17 10.46 -3.95
N LEU A 89 -3.90 9.50 -3.40
CA LEU A 89 -3.39 8.25 -2.88
C LEU A 89 -3.82 7.11 -3.80
N THR A 90 -2.87 6.22 -4.05
CA THR A 90 -3.15 4.94 -4.69
C THR A 90 -3.11 3.83 -3.66
N THR A 91 -4.18 3.04 -3.57
CA THR A 91 -4.26 1.88 -2.69
C THR A 91 -3.98 0.59 -3.46
N TRP A 92 -3.11 -0.24 -2.90
CA TRP A 92 -2.73 -1.54 -3.44
C TRP A 92 -3.05 -2.66 -2.46
N ASN A 93 -3.51 -3.79 -3.00
CA ASN A 93 -3.66 -5.03 -2.26
C ASN A 93 -2.30 -5.71 -2.11
N LEU A 94 -2.04 -6.23 -0.92
CA LEU A 94 -0.82 -6.92 -0.54
C LEU A 94 -1.14 -8.33 -0.05
N HIS A 95 -0.33 -9.31 -0.44
CA HIS A 95 -0.34 -10.65 0.13
C HIS A 95 0.97 -10.92 0.87
N ALA A 96 0.94 -11.78 1.88
CA ALA A 96 2.16 -12.17 2.59
C ALA A 96 3.20 -12.68 1.58
N ALA A 97 4.43 -12.19 1.69
CA ALA A 97 5.52 -12.75 0.91
C ALA A 97 5.86 -14.12 1.52
N ASP A 98 5.90 -15.16 0.70
CA ASP A 98 6.37 -16.48 1.14
C ASP A 98 7.81 -16.36 1.64
N HIS A 99 8.07 -16.90 2.84
CA HIS A 99 9.41 -17.01 3.42
C HIS A 99 10.27 -18.03 2.68
#